data_AF-A0A401Q3A7-F1
#
_entry.id   AF-A0A401Q3A7-F1
#
_cell.length_a   1.000
_cell.length_b   1.000
_cell.length_c   1.000
_cell.angle_alpha   90.00
_cell.angle_beta   90.00
_cell.angle_gamma   90.00
#
_symmetry.space_group_name_H-M   'P 1'
#
loop_
_entity.id
_entity.type
_entity.pdbx_description
1 polymer ?
#
loop_
_entity_poly.entity_id
_entity_poly.type
_entity_poly.pdbx_seq_one_letter_code
_entity_poly.pdbx_strand_id
1 'polypeptide(L)'
;QDEEDNDRDRKDDRGEGTRRSRENTSKEKEKKQLFTHNKDLLLAFVYFDQSYCGFLLEKDLEEIIYTLGLHLSRAQVKKLISKVVLRDSCLYRKLTDGSKDEVKATECEMESDHLLGNKLLLPSLTVKPESSNGAESSNLIVYNGAMVDVGSLLQKLQKSEKTRAEMELKVQALEGKMEDRTKQISNLETMSKSLTLELKENKKSLTCAEESLKVCEETKVRLEQQLTNTSEKLSSVMEEIHNVLKQGEISCEDAGKTRANGAPA
;
A
#
# COMPACT_ATOMS: atom_id res chain seq x y z
N GLN A 1 49.99 8.49 -32.30
CA GLN A 1 49.26 9.76 -32.42
C GLN A 1 48.73 10.07 -31.04
N ASP A 2 49.57 10.40 -30.05
CA ASP A 2 50.58 11.50 -30.00
C ASP A 2 49.87 12.83 -30.32
N GLU A 3 49.55 13.70 -29.35
CA GLU A 3 50.41 14.54 -28.48
C GLU A 3 50.24 16.01 -28.93
N GLU A 4 50.44 16.94 -27.98
CA GLU A 4 50.62 18.41 -28.13
C GLU A 4 49.33 19.25 -28.33
N ASP A 5 48.84 20.06 -27.39
CA ASP A 5 49.47 20.93 -26.37
C ASP A 5 50.24 22.12 -27.00
N ASN A 6 49.64 23.32 -26.96
CA ASN A 6 50.36 24.60 -27.01
C ASN A 6 49.51 25.74 -26.44
N ASP A 7 49.54 25.78 -25.12
CA ASP A 7 49.81 26.93 -24.28
C ASP A 7 50.47 28.16 -24.98
N ARG A 8 49.97 29.36 -24.67
CA ARG A 8 50.77 30.60 -24.42
C ARG A 8 49.89 31.79 -24.07
N ASP A 9 49.57 31.81 -22.79
CA ASP A 9 49.75 32.89 -21.82
C ASP A 9 50.40 34.24 -22.23
N ARG A 10 49.98 35.27 -21.45
CA ARG A 10 50.52 36.64 -21.19
C ARG A 10 49.54 37.76 -21.59
N LYS A 11 49.11 38.68 -20.72
CA LYS A 11 49.63 39.09 -19.42
C LYS A 11 48.66 40.09 -18.74
N ASP A 12 48.53 39.96 -17.41
CA ASP A 12 48.50 41.01 -16.38
C ASP A 12 47.53 42.21 -16.50
N ASP A 13 46.99 42.81 -15.44
CA ASP A 13 46.94 42.61 -13.99
C ASP A 13 46.26 43.90 -13.48
N ARG A 14 45.49 43.82 -12.39
CA ARG A 14 45.12 44.88 -11.41
C ARG A 14 43.64 44.91 -11.04
N GLY A 15 43.38 44.53 -9.78
CA GLY A 15 42.39 45.23 -8.96
C GLY A 15 41.45 44.33 -8.16
N GLU A 16 41.99 43.62 -7.18
CA GLU A 16 41.22 42.94 -6.15
C GLU A 16 40.47 43.94 -5.25
N GLY A 17 39.21 43.63 -4.91
CA GLY A 17 38.63 43.98 -3.61
C GLY A 17 37.70 45.20 -3.54
N THR A 18 36.39 45.00 -3.76
CA THR A 18 35.36 45.63 -2.91
C THR A 18 34.11 44.74 -2.86
N ARG A 19 33.98 44.01 -1.76
CA ARG A 19 32.70 43.45 -1.29
C ARG A 19 31.73 44.61 -1.02
N ARG A 20 30.50 44.51 -1.55
CA ARG A 20 29.18 45.04 -1.05
C ARG A 20 28.32 45.39 -2.28
N SER A 21 27.32 44.57 -2.64
CA SER A 21 25.97 44.55 -2.05
C SER A 21 24.98 45.25 -2.98
N ARG A 22 23.97 44.49 -3.42
CA ARG A 22 22.57 44.92 -3.61
C ARG A 22 22.26 45.83 -4.80
N GLU A 23 21.63 45.26 -5.83
CA GLU A 23 20.35 45.81 -6.30
C GLU A 23 19.49 44.76 -7.01
N ASN A 24 18.56 44.20 -6.25
CA ASN A 24 17.44 43.41 -6.75
C ASN A 24 16.50 44.35 -7.53
N THR A 25 16.34 44.14 -8.83
CA THR A 25 15.21 44.72 -9.59
C THR A 25 13.96 43.87 -9.38
N SER A 26 13.46 43.82 -8.14
CA SER A 26 12.13 43.34 -7.82
C SER A 26 11.23 44.56 -7.65
N LYS A 27 10.45 44.86 -8.70
CA LYS A 27 9.38 45.86 -8.67
C LYS A 27 8.47 45.58 -7.47
N GLU A 28 8.64 46.44 -6.47
CA GLU A 28 7.93 46.52 -5.22
C GLU A 28 6.45 46.78 -5.50
N LYS A 29 5.68 45.70 -5.69
CA LYS A 29 4.24 45.75 -5.47
C LYS A 29 4.08 45.89 -3.96
N GLU A 30 3.72 47.09 -3.51
CA GLU A 30 3.27 47.36 -2.14
C GLU A 30 2.49 46.16 -1.62
N LYS A 31 2.99 45.56 -0.53
CA LYS A 31 2.29 44.48 0.18
C LYS A 31 1.05 45.09 0.83
N LYS A 32 -0.01 45.30 0.04
CA LYS A 32 -1.35 45.56 0.57
C LYS A 32 -1.64 44.44 1.54
N GLN A 33 -1.82 44.79 2.81
CA GLN A 33 -2.14 43.82 3.85
C GLN A 33 -3.45 43.12 3.44
N LEU A 34 -3.33 41.83 3.13
CA LEU A 34 -4.45 40.98 2.79
C LEU A 34 -5.09 40.50 4.09
N PHE A 35 -6.40 40.64 4.17
CA PHE A 35 -7.21 40.18 5.29
C PHE A 35 -8.05 38.99 4.83
N THR A 36 -8.13 37.95 5.65
CA THR A 36 -9.04 36.83 5.42
C THR A 36 -10.47 37.32 5.63
N HIS A 37 -11.24 37.43 4.55
CA HIS A 37 -12.65 37.83 4.60
C HIS A 37 -13.54 36.62 4.84
N ASN A 38 -13.28 35.50 4.15
CA ASN A 38 -14.06 34.27 4.30
C ASN A 38 -13.33 33.24 5.18
N LYS A 39 -13.59 33.32 6.50
CA LYS A 39 -12.95 32.46 7.50
C LYS A 39 -13.39 31.00 7.40
N ASP A 40 -14.67 30.75 7.09
CA ASP A 40 -15.21 29.40 6.98
C ASP A 40 -14.66 28.67 5.76
N LEU A 41 -14.56 29.38 4.63
CA LEU A 41 -13.92 28.84 3.43
C LEU A 41 -12.44 28.54 3.68
N LEU A 42 -11.72 29.43 4.35
CA LEU A 42 -10.32 29.18 4.73
C LEU A 42 -10.21 27.95 5.64
N LEU A 43 -11.07 27.83 6.65
CA LEU A 43 -11.09 26.69 7.55
C LEU A 43 -11.31 25.38 6.79
N ALA A 44 -12.23 25.36 5.83
CA ALA A 44 -12.48 24.20 4.99
C ALA A 44 -11.23 23.78 4.18
N PHE A 45 -10.50 24.73 3.60
CA PHE A 45 -9.26 24.43 2.88
C PHE A 45 -8.14 23.95 3.79
N VAL A 46 -7.94 24.62 4.94
CA VAL A 46 -6.89 24.31 5.92
C VAL A 46 -7.08 22.91 6.52
N TYR A 47 -8.32 22.44 6.66
CA TYR A 47 -8.60 21.08 7.12
C TYR A 47 -7.92 20.01 6.24
N PHE A 48 -7.87 20.21 4.92
CA PHE A 48 -7.27 19.27 3.98
C PHE A 48 -5.79 19.54 3.70
N ASP A 49 -5.33 20.79 3.86
CA ASP A 49 -3.93 21.17 3.68
C ASP A 49 -3.12 20.99 4.98
N GLN A 50 -2.79 19.74 5.32
CA GLN A 50 -2.01 19.41 6.52
C GLN A 50 -0.61 20.05 6.53
N SER A 51 -0.07 20.35 5.34
CA SER A 51 1.23 21.01 5.17
C SER A 51 1.17 22.53 5.28
N TYR A 52 -0.03 23.11 5.31
CA TYR A 52 -0.29 24.55 5.25
C TYR A 52 0.44 25.23 4.08
N CYS A 53 0.53 24.55 2.93
CA CYS A 53 1.24 25.03 1.74
C CYS A 53 0.46 26.09 0.95
N GLY A 54 -0.82 26.31 1.26
CA GLY A 54 -1.63 27.38 0.67
C GLY A 54 -2.31 27.01 -0.65
N PHE A 55 -2.27 25.73 -1.03
CA PHE A 55 -2.95 25.22 -2.22
C PHE A 55 -3.42 23.76 -2.04
N LEU A 56 -4.35 23.33 -2.89
CA LEU A 56 -4.72 21.92 -3.05
C LEU A 56 -4.58 21.52 -4.53
N LEU A 57 -4.18 20.28 -4.81
CA LEU A 57 -4.12 19.79 -6.18
C LEU A 57 -5.53 19.55 -6.73
N GLU A 58 -5.68 19.64 -8.05
CA GLU A 58 -6.97 19.40 -8.71
C GLU A 58 -7.56 18.02 -8.34
N LYS A 59 -6.70 16.99 -8.29
CA LYS A 59 -7.10 15.62 -7.96
C LYS A 59 -7.66 15.54 -6.54
N ASP A 60 -6.97 16.12 -5.57
CA ASP A 60 -7.39 16.11 -4.18
C ASP A 60 -8.71 16.87 -4.00
N LEU A 61 -8.86 18.01 -4.69
CA LEU A 61 -10.10 18.79 -4.66
C LEU A 61 -11.27 18.03 -5.31
N GLU A 62 -11.01 17.24 -6.35
CA GLU A 62 -12.00 16.34 -6.96
C GLU A 62 -12.45 15.25 -5.99
N GLU A 63 -11.51 14.60 -5.31
CA GLU A 63 -11.81 13.59 -4.29
C GLU A 63 -12.63 14.17 -3.14
N ILE A 64 -12.24 15.34 -2.63
CA ILE A 64 -12.97 16.05 -1.56
C ILE A 64 -14.42 16.28 -1.98
N ILE A 65 -14.66 16.80 -3.19
CA ILE A 65 -16.04 17.06 -3.66
C ILE A 65 -16.86 15.76 -3.76
N TYR A 66 -16.26 14.63 -4.16
CA TYR A 66 -16.97 13.35 -4.17
C TYR A 66 -17.33 12.85 -2.76
N THR A 67 -16.54 13.17 -1.73
CA THR A 67 -16.88 12.79 -0.34
C THR A 67 -18.10 13.54 0.21
N LEU A 68 -18.48 14.67 -0.39
CA LEU A 68 -19.63 15.48 0.06
C LEU A 68 -20.99 14.82 -0.25
N GLY A 69 -21.03 13.74 -1.05
CA GLY A 69 -22.28 13.06 -1.40
C GLY A 69 -23.22 13.93 -2.25
N LEU A 70 -22.64 14.79 -3.10
CA LEU A 70 -23.40 15.61 -4.03
C LEU A 70 -23.80 14.78 -5.26
N HIS A 71 -25.06 14.88 -5.67
CA HIS A 71 -25.60 14.28 -6.89
C HIS A 71 -25.18 15.08 -8.14
N LEU A 72 -23.87 15.14 -8.36
CA LEU A 72 -23.24 15.74 -9.53
C LEU A 72 -22.52 14.64 -10.32
N SER A 73 -22.69 14.65 -11.63
CA SER A 73 -21.90 13.82 -12.54
C SER A 73 -20.43 14.23 -12.51
N ARG A 74 -19.55 13.32 -12.92
CA ARG A 74 -18.10 13.57 -13.07
C ARG A 74 -17.79 14.80 -13.92
N ALA A 75 -18.54 15.02 -15.00
CA ALA A 75 -18.36 16.19 -15.86
C ALA A 75 -18.74 17.51 -15.15
N GLN A 76 -19.80 17.49 -14.32
CA GLN A 76 -20.21 18.66 -13.53
C GLN A 76 -19.17 19.00 -12.45
N VAL A 77 -18.63 17.99 -11.77
CA VAL A 77 -17.55 18.16 -10.78
C VAL A 77 -16.30 18.74 -11.43
N LYS A 78 -15.85 18.18 -12.56
CA LYS A 78 -14.74 18.74 -13.34
C LYS A 78 -14.98 20.19 -13.78
N LYS A 79 -16.18 20.50 -14.27
CA LYS A 79 -16.56 21.87 -14.65
C LYS A 79 -16.53 22.82 -13.45
N LEU A 80 -16.96 22.38 -12.27
CA LEU A 80 -16.93 23.19 -11.05
C LEU A 80 -15.49 23.50 -10.61
N ILE A 81 -14.66 22.47 -10.53
CA ILE A 81 -13.26 22.57 -10.08
C ILE A 81 -12.44 23.45 -11.03
N SER A 82 -12.67 23.34 -12.34
CA SER A 82 -11.96 24.14 -13.34
C SER A 82 -12.12 25.66 -13.16
N LYS A 83 -13.13 26.13 -12.41
CA LYS A 83 -13.33 27.55 -12.11
C LYS A 83 -12.34 28.08 -11.06
N VAL A 84 -11.82 27.23 -10.20
CA VAL A 84 -10.97 27.61 -9.05
C VAL A 84 -9.55 27.08 -9.15
N VAL A 85 -9.31 26.10 -10.02
CA VAL A 85 -7.99 25.52 -10.29
C VAL A 85 -7.29 26.27 -11.42
N LEU A 86 -6.03 26.61 -11.19
CA LEU A 86 -5.13 27.21 -12.18
C LEU A 86 -3.84 26.40 -12.24
N ARG A 87 -3.52 25.83 -13.41
CA ARG A 87 -2.34 24.95 -13.59
C ARG A 87 -2.35 23.80 -12.56
N ASP A 88 -3.42 23.01 -12.58
CA ASP A 88 -3.61 21.81 -11.75
C ASP A 88 -3.59 22.04 -10.22
N SER A 89 -3.60 23.30 -9.76
CA SER A 89 -3.62 23.69 -8.35
C SER A 89 -4.65 24.77 -8.03
N CYS A 90 -5.36 24.62 -6.92
CA CYS A 90 -6.27 25.61 -6.35
C CYS A 90 -5.54 26.42 -5.29
N LEU A 91 -5.18 27.67 -5.59
CA LEU A 91 -4.50 28.59 -4.67
C LEU A 91 -5.53 29.28 -3.76
N TYR A 92 -5.98 28.57 -2.73
CA TYR A 92 -7.16 28.96 -1.96
C TYR A 92 -7.02 30.28 -1.18
N ARG A 93 -5.81 30.71 -0.82
CA ARG A 93 -5.59 32.03 -0.20
C ARG A 93 -6.07 33.19 -1.08
N LYS A 94 -6.04 33.02 -2.41
CA LYS A 94 -6.58 34.00 -3.36
C LYS A 94 -8.11 34.04 -3.38
N LEU A 95 -8.77 33.00 -2.87
CA LEU A 95 -10.23 32.91 -2.75
C LEU A 95 -10.72 33.41 -1.40
N THR A 96 -9.88 33.31 -0.35
CA THR A 96 -10.25 33.65 1.04
C THR A 96 -9.83 35.05 1.44
N ASP A 97 -8.78 35.59 0.82
CA ASP A 97 -8.16 36.85 1.23
C ASP A 97 -8.42 37.97 0.24
N GLY A 98 -8.60 39.19 0.75
CA GLY A 98 -8.73 40.40 -0.05
C GLY A 98 -8.17 41.62 0.66
N SER A 99 -8.11 42.75 -0.04
CA SER A 99 -7.76 44.02 0.59
C SER A 99 -8.89 44.51 1.50
N LYS A 100 -8.59 45.36 2.48
CA LYS A 100 -9.56 45.86 3.47
C LYS A 100 -10.73 46.64 2.84
N ASP A 101 -10.53 47.19 1.64
CA ASP A 101 -11.52 47.96 0.89
C ASP A 101 -12.27 47.15 -0.19
N GLU A 102 -11.82 45.92 -0.48
CA GLU A 102 -12.53 44.99 -1.36
C GLU A 102 -13.41 44.06 -0.53
N VAL A 103 -14.54 44.58 -0.03
CA VAL A 103 -15.64 43.71 0.39
C VAL A 103 -16.31 43.21 -0.89
N LYS A 104 -15.69 42.21 -1.54
CA LYS A 104 -16.36 41.44 -2.57
C LYS A 104 -17.35 40.50 -1.89
N ALA A 105 -18.54 41.05 -1.59
CA ALA A 105 -19.76 40.26 -1.55
C ALA A 105 -20.05 39.76 -2.97
N THR A 106 -19.23 38.83 -3.45
CA THR A 106 -19.58 38.03 -4.62
C THR A 106 -20.40 36.86 -4.10
N GLU A 107 -21.60 37.16 -3.64
CA GLU A 107 -22.72 36.26 -3.89
C GLU A 107 -22.86 36.24 -5.41
N CYS A 108 -22.07 35.38 -6.05
CA CYS A 108 -22.27 35.07 -7.45
C CYS A 108 -23.57 34.28 -7.49
N GLU A 109 -24.71 34.98 -7.56
CA GLU A 109 -25.94 34.49 -8.16
C GLU A 109 -25.66 34.23 -9.65
N MET A 110 -24.80 33.26 -9.93
CA MET A 110 -24.87 32.56 -11.20
C MET A 110 -25.92 31.49 -10.98
N GLU A 111 -27.13 31.75 -11.47
CA GLU A 111 -28.10 30.70 -11.78
C GLU A 111 -27.43 29.73 -12.75
N SER A 112 -26.73 28.74 -12.19
CA SER A 112 -26.26 27.60 -12.93
C SER A 112 -27.34 26.55 -12.79
N ASP A 113 -28.37 26.69 -13.61
CA ASP A 113 -29.51 25.76 -13.74
C ASP A 113 -29.07 24.29 -13.90
N HIS A 114 -27.80 24.05 -14.23
CA HIS A 114 -27.22 22.74 -14.42
C HIS A 114 -26.39 22.20 -13.24
N LEU A 115 -26.23 22.90 -12.12
CA LEU A 115 -25.53 22.40 -10.93
C LEU A 115 -26.49 22.22 -9.74
N LEU A 116 -27.63 21.56 -9.99
CA LEU A 116 -28.67 21.34 -8.97
C LEU A 116 -28.17 20.48 -7.80
N GLY A 117 -27.19 19.60 -8.00
CA GLY A 117 -26.65 18.73 -6.95
C GLY A 117 -27.78 18.01 -6.19
N ASN A 118 -27.80 18.16 -4.87
CA ASN A 118 -28.80 17.52 -4.02
C ASN A 118 -30.16 18.23 -4.00
N LYS A 119 -30.34 19.35 -4.71
CA LYS A 119 -31.59 20.13 -4.70
C LYS A 119 -32.79 19.30 -5.15
N LEU A 120 -32.61 18.35 -6.07
CA LEU A 120 -33.66 17.43 -6.52
C LEU A 120 -34.11 16.41 -5.46
N LEU A 121 -33.28 16.18 -4.43
CA LEU A 121 -33.59 15.28 -3.32
C LEU A 121 -34.22 16.02 -2.13
N LEU A 122 -34.22 17.36 -2.17
CA LEU A 122 -34.88 18.16 -1.16
C LEU A 122 -36.39 18.21 -1.46
N PRO A 123 -37.26 18.15 -0.44
CA PRO A 123 -38.71 18.28 -0.63
C PRO A 123 -39.04 19.59 -1.38
N SER A 124 -39.54 19.47 -2.61
CA SER A 124 -39.88 20.61 -3.46
C SER A 124 -41.08 21.37 -2.91
N LEU A 125 -40.87 22.52 -2.28
CA LEU A 125 -41.92 23.48 -1.93
C LEU A 125 -42.31 24.31 -3.16
N THR A 126 -42.84 23.69 -4.22
CA THR A 126 -43.39 24.43 -5.37
C THR A 126 -44.74 23.85 -5.76
N VAL A 127 -45.79 24.40 -5.16
CA VAL A 127 -47.18 24.18 -5.59
C VAL A 127 -47.43 25.07 -6.81
N LYS A 128 -47.46 24.47 -8.01
CA LYS A 128 -48.10 25.10 -9.18
C LYS A 128 -49.56 24.61 -9.23
N PRO A 129 -50.56 25.51 -9.30
CA PRO A 129 -51.96 25.12 -9.37
C PRO A 129 -52.32 24.88 -10.84
N GLU A 130 -52.44 23.62 -11.23
CA GLU A 130 -53.13 23.24 -12.47
C GLU A 130 -54.46 22.62 -12.05
N SER A 131 -55.55 23.21 -12.55
CA SER A 131 -56.93 22.88 -12.21
C SER A 131 -57.54 22.03 -13.32
N SER A 132 -58.01 20.83 -12.97
CA SER A 132 -59.04 20.13 -13.76
C SER A 132 -59.69 18.99 -12.97
N ASN A 133 -60.89 19.29 -12.48
CA ASN A 133 -62.09 18.47 -12.37
C ASN A 133 -62.00 16.96 -12.09
N GLY A 134 -62.68 16.59 -10.99
CA GLY A 134 -63.80 15.65 -11.08
C GLY A 134 -63.53 14.20 -10.68
N ALA A 135 -63.70 13.89 -9.40
CA ALA A 135 -64.40 12.71 -8.88
C ALA A 135 -64.14 12.60 -7.37
N GLU A 136 -65.21 12.51 -6.58
CA GLU A 136 -65.23 11.97 -5.21
C GLU A 136 -64.13 12.45 -4.25
N SER A 137 -64.13 13.74 -3.96
CA SER A 137 -63.27 14.32 -2.94
C SER A 137 -63.86 14.18 -1.52
N SER A 138 -64.18 12.97 -1.08
CA SER A 138 -64.56 12.72 0.32
C SER A 138 -63.38 12.87 1.30
N ASN A 139 -62.14 12.87 0.77
CA ASN A 139 -60.89 12.93 1.53
C ASN A 139 -60.08 14.22 1.33
N LEU A 140 -60.60 15.21 0.58
CA LEU A 140 -59.95 16.52 0.46
C LEU A 140 -60.49 17.48 1.53
N ILE A 141 -59.59 18.06 2.31
CA ILE A 141 -59.88 19.05 3.34
C ILE A 141 -59.07 20.32 3.11
N VAL A 142 -59.57 21.46 3.57
CA VAL A 142 -58.79 22.71 3.59
C VAL A 142 -58.06 22.81 4.92
N TYR A 143 -56.73 22.80 4.91
CA TYR A 143 -55.88 22.94 6.08
C TYR A 143 -54.96 24.16 5.89
N ASN A 144 -55.01 25.12 6.82
CA ASN A 144 -54.28 26.39 6.72
C ASN A 144 -54.48 27.13 5.38
N GLY A 145 -55.70 27.09 4.82
CA GLY A 145 -56.03 27.72 3.54
C GLY A 145 -55.55 26.95 2.30
N ALA A 146 -54.82 25.84 2.47
CA ALA A 146 -54.41 24.96 1.37
C ALA A 146 -55.33 23.74 1.26
N MET A 147 -55.60 23.30 0.04
CA MET A 147 -56.38 22.09 -0.23
C MET A 147 -55.47 20.86 -0.09
N VAL A 148 -55.82 19.95 0.82
CA VAL A 148 -55.03 18.76 1.16
C VAL A 148 -55.85 17.50 0.95
N ASP A 149 -55.32 16.57 0.15
CA ASP A 149 -55.87 15.22 0.01
C ASP A 149 -55.26 14.30 1.08
N VAL A 150 -56.04 14.04 2.12
CA VAL A 150 -55.64 13.20 3.26
C VAL A 150 -55.52 11.73 2.85
N GLY A 151 -56.33 11.26 1.90
CA GLY A 151 -56.31 9.89 1.42
C GLY A 151 -55.00 9.57 0.69
N SER A 152 -54.58 10.46 -0.20
CA SER A 152 -53.28 10.36 -0.88
C SER A 152 -52.09 10.42 0.08
N LEU A 153 -52.17 11.26 1.12
CA LEU A 153 -51.11 11.37 2.13
C LEU A 153 -50.99 10.08 2.96
N LEU A 154 -52.12 9.52 3.42
CA LEU A 154 -52.15 8.26 4.16
C LEU A 154 -51.64 7.10 3.31
N GLN A 155 -52.02 7.03 2.02
CA GLN A 155 -51.53 5.98 1.12
C GLN A 155 -50.02 6.08 0.90
N LYS A 156 -49.47 7.30 0.74
CA LYS A 156 -48.02 7.52 0.64
C LYS A 156 -47.30 7.14 1.92
N LEU A 157 -47.87 7.49 3.08
CA LEU A 157 -47.33 7.12 4.39
C LEU A 157 -47.28 5.60 4.55
N GLN A 158 -48.38 4.89 4.25
CA GLN A 158 -48.47 3.44 4.34
C GLN A 158 -47.45 2.76 3.41
N LYS A 159 -47.30 3.24 2.16
CA LYS A 159 -46.28 2.74 1.23
C LYS A 159 -44.86 2.97 1.78
N SER A 160 -44.59 4.17 2.29
CA SER A 160 -43.31 4.53 2.88
C SER A 160 -42.98 3.68 4.11
N GLU A 161 -43.96 3.42 4.97
CA GLU A 161 -43.81 2.60 6.16
C GLU A 161 -43.52 1.13 5.81
N LYS A 162 -44.21 0.59 4.81
CA LYS A 162 -43.93 -0.75 4.28
C LYS A 162 -42.49 -0.85 3.75
N THR A 163 -42.06 0.11 2.93
CA THR A 163 -40.67 0.11 2.42
C THR A 163 -39.65 0.27 3.54
N ARG A 164 -39.95 1.07 4.58
CA ARG A 164 -39.08 1.23 5.75
C ARG A 164 -38.90 -0.10 6.48
N ALA A 165 -40.00 -0.82 6.75
CA ALA A 165 -39.95 -2.12 7.43
C ALA A 165 -39.18 -3.16 6.62
N GLU A 166 -39.37 -3.21 5.30
CA GLU A 166 -38.62 -4.12 4.41
C GLU A 166 -37.11 -3.81 4.40
N MET A 167 -36.74 -2.52 4.39
CA MET A 167 -35.34 -2.11 4.49
C MET A 167 -34.73 -2.47 5.85
N GLU A 168 -35.47 -2.29 6.94
CA GLU A 168 -35.02 -2.62 8.30
C GLU A 168 -34.71 -4.12 8.43
N LEU A 169 -35.57 -4.99 7.92
CA LEU A 169 -35.31 -6.44 7.85
C LEU A 169 -34.06 -6.76 7.03
N LYS A 170 -33.84 -6.05 5.91
CA LYS A 170 -32.65 -6.25 5.07
C LYS A 170 -31.38 -5.80 5.77
N VAL A 171 -31.43 -4.71 6.53
CA VAL A 171 -30.31 -4.24 7.36
C VAL A 171 -29.96 -5.27 8.42
N GLN A 172 -30.94 -5.75 9.18
CA GLN A 172 -30.72 -6.81 10.20
C GLN A 172 -30.11 -8.09 9.59
N ALA A 173 -30.57 -8.49 8.40
CA ALA A 173 -30.02 -9.65 7.70
C ALA A 173 -28.56 -9.43 7.23
N LEU A 174 -28.21 -8.21 6.82
CA LEU A 174 -26.83 -7.86 6.45
C LEU A 174 -25.92 -7.79 7.68
N GLU A 175 -26.39 -7.22 8.77
CA GLU A 175 -25.67 -7.18 10.05
C GLU A 175 -25.34 -8.59 10.55
N GLY A 176 -26.31 -9.51 10.53
CA GLY A 176 -26.09 -10.91 10.89
C GLY A 176 -25.03 -11.59 10.00
N LYS A 177 -25.07 -11.35 8.68
CA LYS A 177 -24.05 -11.86 7.76
C LYS A 177 -22.67 -11.26 8.03
N MET A 178 -22.58 -9.98 8.38
CA MET A 178 -21.29 -9.35 8.73
C MET A 178 -20.70 -9.96 10.00
N GLU A 179 -21.53 -10.22 11.01
CA GLU A 179 -21.09 -10.88 12.25
C GLU A 179 -20.56 -12.30 11.97
N ASP A 180 -21.27 -13.10 11.17
CA ASP A 180 -20.83 -14.45 10.79
C ASP A 180 -19.50 -14.43 10.01
N ARG A 181 -19.34 -13.47 9.09
CA ARG A 181 -18.08 -13.29 8.35
C ARG A 181 -16.94 -12.84 9.25
N THR A 182 -17.21 -11.98 10.22
CA THR A 182 -16.22 -11.53 11.21
C THR A 182 -15.73 -12.71 12.06
N LYS A 183 -16.65 -13.58 12.51
CA LYS A 183 -16.29 -14.84 13.19
C LYS A 183 -15.45 -15.75 12.30
N GLN A 184 -15.82 -15.90 11.03
CA GLN A 184 -15.07 -16.72 10.07
C GLN A 184 -13.65 -16.18 9.86
N ILE A 185 -13.49 -14.86 9.71
CA ILE A 185 -12.17 -14.21 9.57
C ILE A 185 -11.32 -14.48 10.82
N SER A 186 -11.87 -14.25 12.01
CA SER A 186 -11.15 -14.51 13.28
C SER A 186 -10.68 -15.97 13.38
N ASN A 187 -11.54 -16.94 13.01
CA ASN A 187 -11.17 -18.34 12.99
C ASN A 187 -10.08 -18.67 11.95
N LEU A 188 -10.15 -18.08 10.75
CA LEU A 188 -9.10 -18.26 9.75
C LEU A 188 -7.77 -17.65 10.18
N GLU A 189 -7.80 -16.51 10.88
CA GLU A 189 -6.59 -15.89 11.45
C GLU A 189 -5.94 -16.75 12.53
N THR A 190 -6.72 -17.37 13.42
CA THR A 190 -6.18 -18.27 14.45
C THR A 190 -5.58 -19.53 13.82
N MET A 191 -6.26 -20.13 12.83
CA MET A 191 -5.75 -21.28 12.07
C MET A 191 -4.45 -20.93 11.32
N SER A 192 -4.41 -19.78 10.64
CA SER A 192 -3.23 -19.32 9.92
C SER A 192 -2.03 -19.10 10.85
N LYS A 193 -2.26 -18.55 12.04
CA LYS A 193 -1.23 -18.40 13.08
C LYS A 193 -0.71 -19.76 13.56
N SER A 194 -1.59 -20.73 13.80
CA SER A 194 -1.18 -22.11 14.18
C SER A 194 -0.33 -22.76 13.10
N LEU A 195 -0.80 -22.75 11.84
CA LEU A 195 -0.07 -23.32 10.71
C LEU A 195 1.29 -22.66 10.50
N THR A 196 1.39 -21.35 10.75
CA THR A 196 2.67 -20.63 10.66
C THR A 196 3.64 -21.07 11.75
N LEU A 197 3.15 -21.37 12.97
CA LEU A 197 3.98 -21.90 14.05
C LEU A 197 4.45 -23.32 13.75
N GLU A 198 3.54 -24.19 13.30
CA GLU A 198 3.85 -25.57 12.89
C GLU A 198 4.86 -25.60 11.74
N LEU A 199 4.74 -24.71 10.75
CA LEU A 199 5.73 -24.58 9.67
C LEU A 199 7.11 -24.19 10.20
N LYS A 200 7.19 -23.29 11.18
CA LYS A 200 8.47 -22.89 11.79
C LYS A 200 9.07 -24.03 12.59
N GLU A 201 8.26 -24.79 13.31
CA GLU A 201 8.70 -25.96 14.07
C GLU A 201 9.20 -27.05 13.13
N ASN A 202 8.43 -27.40 12.10
CA ASN A 202 8.84 -28.39 11.10
C ASN A 202 10.15 -28.00 10.40
N LYS A 203 10.35 -26.71 10.09
CA LYS A 203 11.63 -26.23 9.54
C LYS A 203 12.80 -26.44 10.51
N LYS A 204 12.62 -26.16 11.80
CA LYS A 204 13.67 -26.40 12.81
C LYS A 204 13.98 -27.89 12.97
N SER A 205 12.95 -28.73 12.97
CA SER A 205 13.12 -30.18 13.04
C SER A 205 13.84 -30.72 11.81
N LEU A 206 13.52 -30.21 10.62
CA LEU A 206 14.21 -30.55 9.38
C LEU A 206 15.69 -30.20 9.44
N THR A 207 16.04 -28.97 9.84
CA THR A 207 17.45 -28.55 9.94
C THR A 207 18.23 -29.38 10.96
N CYS A 208 17.62 -29.71 12.10
CA CYS A 208 18.24 -30.58 13.11
C CYS A 208 18.47 -32.00 12.58
N ALA A 209 17.50 -32.55 11.84
CA ALA A 209 17.66 -33.86 11.21
C ALA A 209 18.74 -33.87 10.12
N GLU A 210 18.83 -32.81 9.32
CA GLU A 210 19.88 -32.64 8.30
C GLU A 210 21.28 -32.55 8.91
N GLU A 211 21.44 -31.78 10.00
CA GLU A 211 22.71 -31.70 10.75
C GLU A 211 23.10 -33.06 11.34
N SER A 212 22.15 -33.77 11.96
CA SER A 212 22.39 -35.09 12.53
C SER A 212 22.74 -36.13 11.45
N LEU A 213 22.08 -36.07 10.29
CA LEU A 213 22.40 -36.90 9.13
C LEU A 213 23.82 -36.66 8.65
N LYS A 214 24.24 -35.39 8.52
CA LYS A 214 25.59 -35.02 8.12
C LYS A 214 26.65 -35.58 9.09
N VAL A 215 26.42 -35.44 10.40
CA VAL A 215 27.31 -36.03 11.41
C VAL A 215 27.37 -37.55 11.26
N CYS A 216 26.22 -38.22 11.07
CA CYS A 216 26.17 -39.66 10.86
C CYS A 216 26.96 -40.09 9.61
N GLU A 217 26.81 -39.38 8.49
CA GLU A 217 27.57 -39.63 7.26
C GLU A 217 29.08 -39.45 7.47
N GLU A 218 29.52 -38.38 8.12
CA GLU A 218 30.93 -38.16 8.45
C GLU A 218 31.49 -39.29 9.33
N THR A 219 30.72 -39.74 10.33
CA THR A 219 31.12 -40.88 11.16
C THR A 219 31.19 -42.19 10.40
N LYS A 220 30.24 -42.44 9.48
CA LYS A 220 30.22 -43.62 8.61
C LYS A 220 31.49 -43.66 7.76
N VAL A 221 31.82 -42.56 7.07
CA VAL A 221 33.02 -42.46 6.23
C VAL A 221 34.29 -42.71 7.05
N ARG A 222 34.38 -42.15 8.26
CA ARG A 222 35.51 -42.40 9.16
C ARG A 222 35.63 -43.88 9.55
N LEU A 223 34.52 -44.56 9.83
CA LEU A 223 34.52 -45.99 10.17
C LEU A 223 34.90 -46.85 8.97
N GLU A 224 34.40 -46.54 7.77
CA GLU A 224 34.78 -47.22 6.52
C GLU A 224 36.29 -47.07 6.24
N GLN A 225 36.86 -45.88 6.44
CA GLN A 225 38.30 -45.65 6.31
C GLN A 225 39.11 -46.43 7.36
N GLN A 226 38.62 -46.51 8.61
CA GLN A 226 39.30 -47.30 9.63
C GLN A 226 39.27 -48.80 9.31
N LEU A 227 38.13 -49.31 8.82
CA LEU A 227 37.97 -50.72 8.46
C LEU A 227 38.86 -51.12 7.26
N THR A 228 38.94 -50.26 6.24
CA THR A 228 39.84 -50.48 5.09
C THR A 228 41.29 -50.48 5.53
N ASN A 229 41.71 -49.47 6.31
CA ASN A 229 43.07 -49.40 6.84
C ASN A 229 43.46 -50.62 7.70
N THR A 230 42.54 -51.13 8.53
CA THR A 230 42.83 -52.33 9.35
C THR A 230 42.87 -53.59 8.50
N SER A 231 41.98 -53.71 7.50
CA SER A 231 42.00 -54.82 6.54
C SER A 231 43.31 -54.85 5.75
N GLU A 232 43.77 -53.73 5.21
CA GLU A 232 45.04 -53.63 4.47
C GLU A 232 46.23 -54.01 5.35
N LYS A 233 46.29 -53.51 6.59
CA LYS A 233 47.33 -53.88 7.55
C LYS A 233 47.31 -55.37 7.87
N LEU A 234 46.12 -55.96 8.06
CA LEU A 234 45.97 -57.38 8.33
C LEU A 234 46.42 -58.22 7.13
N SER A 235 46.05 -57.82 5.91
CA SER A 235 46.51 -58.44 4.67
C SER A 235 48.04 -58.38 4.54
N SER A 236 48.66 -57.23 4.82
CA SER A 236 50.13 -57.09 4.83
C SER A 236 50.79 -58.05 5.83
N VAL A 237 50.30 -58.08 7.08
CA VAL A 237 50.83 -59.01 8.10
C VAL A 237 50.63 -60.47 7.68
N MET A 238 49.50 -60.79 7.06
CA MET A 238 49.21 -62.14 6.57
C MET A 238 50.13 -62.55 5.41
N GLU A 239 50.44 -61.63 4.49
CA GLU A 239 51.43 -61.82 3.42
C GLU A 239 52.84 -62.02 3.98
N GLU A 240 53.24 -61.22 4.97
CA GLU A 240 54.52 -61.38 5.67
C GLU A 240 54.64 -62.77 6.33
N ILE A 241 53.62 -63.20 7.07
CA ILE A 241 53.58 -64.53 7.69
C ILE A 241 53.67 -65.63 6.63
N HIS A 242 52.92 -65.51 5.54
CA HIS A 242 52.92 -66.50 4.46
C HIS A 242 54.29 -66.58 3.75
N ASN A 243 54.97 -65.45 3.57
CA ASN A 243 56.32 -65.40 3.03
C ASN A 243 57.34 -66.08 3.95
N VAL A 244 57.26 -65.84 5.27
CA VAL A 244 58.13 -66.51 6.26
C VAL A 244 57.92 -68.02 6.25
N LEU A 245 56.66 -68.47 6.22
CA LEU A 245 56.33 -69.91 6.16
C LEU A 245 56.87 -70.57 4.89
N LYS A 246 56.75 -69.91 3.72
CA LYS A 246 57.34 -70.40 2.46
C LYS A 246 58.87 -70.47 2.50
N GLN A 247 59.54 -69.49 3.09
CA GLN A 247 61.00 -69.53 3.24
C GLN A 247 61.45 -70.64 4.21
N GLY A 248 60.65 -70.94 5.23
CA GLY A 248 60.89 -72.08 6.12
C GLY A 248 60.80 -73.44 5.42
N GLU A 249 59.92 -73.60 4.44
CA GLU A 249 59.82 -74.82 3.61
C GLU A 249 61.03 -74.98 2.66
N ILE A 250 61.49 -73.89 2.02
CA ILE A 250 62.62 -73.91 1.07
C ILE A 250 63.96 -74.13 1.79
N SER A 251 64.15 -73.58 3.00
CA SER A 251 65.37 -73.76 3.78
C SER A 251 65.57 -75.20 4.29
N CYS A 252 64.54 -76.03 4.31
CA CYS A 252 64.63 -77.42 4.76
C CYS A 252 65.04 -78.37 3.61
N GLU A 253 64.68 -78.06 2.36
CA GLU A 253 65.07 -78.88 1.20
C GLU A 253 66.54 -78.70 0.77
N ASP A 254 67.15 -77.52 0.97
CA ASP A 254 68.54 -77.26 0.52
C ASP A 254 69.62 -77.80 1.48
N ALA A 255 69.24 -78.17 2.71
CA ALA A 255 70.15 -78.82 3.67
C ALA A 255 70.44 -80.31 3.34
N GLY A 256 69.74 -80.89 2.35
CA GLY A 256 69.82 -82.33 2.02
C GLY A 256 70.86 -82.74 0.96
N LYS A 257 71.56 -81.82 0.29
CA LYS A 257 72.30 -82.16 -0.96
C LYS A 257 73.82 -82.00 -0.99
N THR A 258 74.47 -81.61 0.09
CA THR A 258 75.94 -81.51 0.12
C THR A 258 76.56 -82.06 1.40
N ARG A 259 76.85 -83.37 1.41
CA ARG A 259 78.10 -84.00 1.91
C ARG A 259 77.95 -85.52 2.04
N ALA A 260 78.25 -86.23 0.97
CA ALA A 260 78.82 -87.58 1.04
C ALA A 260 79.65 -87.80 -0.23
N ASN A 261 80.97 -87.90 -0.08
CA ASN A 261 81.87 -88.81 -0.81
C ASN A 261 83.33 -88.34 -0.68
N GLY A 262 84.18 -89.19 -0.08
CA GLY A 262 85.63 -89.00 -0.03
C GLY A 262 86.28 -89.80 1.11
N ALA A 263 86.48 -91.09 0.87
CA ALA A 263 86.92 -92.14 1.80
C ALA A 263 88.43 -92.08 2.18
N PRO A 264 88.91 -92.95 3.10
CA PRO A 264 90.18 -92.81 3.83
C PRO A 264 91.34 -93.61 3.23
N ALA A 265 92.57 -93.14 3.48
CA ALA A 265 93.80 -93.94 3.66
C ALA A 265 94.86 -93.06 4.34
#